data_AF-A0A2Z6UNR7-F1
#
_entry.id   AF-A0A2Z6UNR7-F1
#
_cell.length_a   1.000
_cell.length_b   1.000
_cell.length_c   1.000
_cell.angle_alpha   90.00
_cell.angle_beta   90.00
_cell.angle_gamma   90.00
#
_symmetry.space_group_name_H-M   'P 1'
#
loop_
_entity.id
_entity.type
_entity.pdbx_description
1 polymer ?
#
loop_
_entity_poly.entity_id
_entity_poly.type
_entity_poly.pdbx_seq_one_letter_code
_entity_poly.pdbx_strand_id
1 'polypeptide(L)' 'MFKFLFLIPLVLMLLWTAYLKQNNYSLAQGKQGFMYIGVISGTILLGFGLLMFLLQ' A
#
# COMPACT_ATOMS: atom_id res chain seq x y z
N MET A 1 -5.66 -8.66 -16.96
CA MET A 1 -4.22 -8.75 -16.60
C MET A 1 -3.86 -7.96 -15.33
N PHE A 2 -4.56 -6.86 -14.99
CA PHE A 2 -4.29 -6.04 -13.79
C PHE A 2 -5.01 -6.45 -12.49
N LYS A 3 -5.70 -7.59 -12.48
CA LYS A 3 -6.55 -8.02 -11.35
C LYS A 3 -5.81 -8.12 -10.01
N PHE A 4 -4.48 -8.27 -10.01
CA PHE A 4 -3.71 -8.46 -8.77
C PHE A 4 -2.96 -7.21 -8.32
N LEU A 5 -3.04 -6.08 -9.04
CA LEU A 5 -2.37 -4.84 -8.61
C LEU A 5 -2.87 -4.34 -7.25
N PHE A 6 -4.15 -4.57 -6.92
CA PHE A 6 -4.69 -4.21 -5.61
C PHE A 6 -4.12 -5.09 -4.47
N LEU A 7 -3.52 -6.24 -4.77
CA LEU A 7 -2.87 -7.09 -3.76
C LEU A 7 -1.51 -6.52 -3.34
N ILE A 8 -0.86 -5.69 -4.17
CA ILE A 8 0.44 -5.10 -3.86
C ILE A 8 0.44 -4.34 -2.53
N PRO A 9 -0.47 -3.38 -2.27
CA PRO A 9 -0.54 -2.70 -0.97
C PRO A 9 -0.77 -3.66 0.20
N LEU A 10 -1.59 -4.70 0.00
CA LEU A 10 -1.87 -5.73 1.00
C LEU A 10 -0.62 -6.52 1.37
N VAL A 11 0.13 -6.97 0.36
CA VAL A 11 1.41 -7.67 0.56
C VAL A 11 2.42 -6.75 1.24
N LEU A 12 2.52 -5.48 0.83
CA LEU A 12 3.41 -4.51 1.46
C LEU A 12 3.07 -4.26 2.94
N MET A 13 1.78 -4.17 3.30
CA MET A 13 1.36 -4.04 4.70
C MET A 13 1.75 -5.27 5.52
N LEU A 14 1.61 -6.48 4.96
CA LEU A 14 2.04 -7.73 5.62
C LEU A 14 3.56 -7.78 5.80
N LEU A 15 4.32 -7.43 4.77
CA LEU A 15 5.79 -7.36 4.84
C LEU A 15 6.26 -6.34 5.88
N TRP A 16 5.63 -5.15 5.93
CA TRP A 16 5.94 -4.14 6.93
C TRP A 16 5.62 -4.63 8.35
N THR A 17 4.50 -5.33 8.54
CA THR A 17 4.15 -5.94 9.83
C THR A 17 5.17 -6.99 10.24
N ALA A 18 5.61 -7.85 9.32
CA ALA A 18 6.64 -8.85 9.57
C ALA A 18 7.98 -8.19 9.95
N TYR A 19 8.37 -7.12 9.24
CA TYR A 19 9.55 -6.33 9.55
C TYR A 19 9.51 -5.74 10.97
N LEU A 20 8.39 -5.11 11.35
CA LEU A 20 8.24 -4.56 12.71
C LEU A 20 8.37 -5.64 13.76
N LYS A 21 7.71 -6.79 13.56
CA LYS A 21 7.78 -7.93 14.47
C LYS A 21 9.20 -8.48 14.60
N GLN A 22 9.92 -8.63 13.49
CA GLN A 22 11.29 -9.13 13.48
C GLN A 22 12.27 -8.20 14.23
N ASN A 23 11.99 -6.90 14.24
CA ASN A 23 12.79 -5.90 14.92
C ASN A 23 12.26 -5.51 16.31
N ASN A 24 11.26 -6.24 16.83
CA ASN A 24 10.59 -5.93 18.11
C ASN A 24 9.99 -4.51 18.20
N TYR A 25 9.64 -3.92 17.06
CA TYR A 25 8.90 -2.66 17.04
C TYR A 25 7.41 -2.91 17.24
N SER A 26 6.77 -2.02 18.01
CA SER A 26 5.32 -1.98 18.12
C SER A 26 4.67 -1.43 16.84
N LEU A 27 3.42 -1.79 16.60
CA LEU A 27 2.62 -1.25 15.49
C LEU A 27 2.53 0.29 15.52
N ALA A 28 2.51 0.87 16.73
CA ALA A 28 2.49 2.33 16.91
C ALA A 28 3.76 3.00 16.37
N GLN A 29 4.92 2.39 16.60
CA GLN A 29 6.20 2.89 16.07
C GLN A 29 6.27 2.77 14.54
N GLY A 30 5.64 1.75 13.97
CA GLY A 30 5.58 1.53 12.53
C GLY A 30 4.47 2.27 11.78
N LYS A 31 3.65 3.09 12.45
CA LYS A 31 2.46 3.74 11.86
C LYS A 31 2.76 4.51 10.58
N GLN A 32 3.91 5.19 10.52
CA GLN A 32 4.32 5.94 9.34
C GLN A 32 4.48 5.05 8.10
N GLY A 33 5.03 3.84 8.24
CA GLY A 33 5.17 2.90 7.12
C GLY A 33 3.83 2.48 6.53
N PHE A 34 2.83 2.21 7.37
CA PHE A 34 1.47 1.93 6.90
C PHE A 34 0.83 3.14 6.19
N MET A 35 1.06 4.35 6.70
CA MET A 35 0.62 5.58 6.04
C MET A 35 1.27 5.74 4.66
N TYR A 36 2.58 5.55 4.54
CA TYR A 36 3.27 5.65 3.25
C TYR A 36 2.77 4.63 2.25
N ILE A 37 2.63 3.36 2.66
CA ILE A 37 2.09 2.30 1.81
C ILE A 37 0.67 2.66 1.34
N GLY A 38 -0.18 3.13 2.24
CA GLY A 38 -1.55 3.53 1.93
C GLY A 38 -1.63 4.72 0.99
N VAL A 39 -0.89 5.80 1.26
CA VAL A 39 -0.89 7.02 0.44
C VAL A 39 -0.36 6.73 -0.95
N ILE A 40 0.82 6.12 -1.08
CA ILE A 40 1.42 5.82 -2.39
C ILE A 40 0.50 4.92 -3.21
N SER A 41 0.02 3.83 -2.61
CA SER A 41 -0.84 2.88 -3.33
C SER A 41 -2.19 3.51 -3.70
N GLY A 42 -2.77 4.31 -2.80
CA GLY A 42 -4.01 5.05 -3.04
C GLY A 42 -3.86 6.09 -4.15
N THR A 43 -2.78 6.86 -4.16
CA THR A 43 -2.48 7.83 -5.23
C THR A 43 -2.35 7.15 -6.58
N ILE A 44 -1.66 6.01 -6.66
CA ILE A 44 -1.54 5.24 -7.91
C ILE A 44 -2.93 4.76 -8.37
N LEU A 45 -3.72 4.17 -7.48
CA LEU A 45 -5.06 3.68 -7.79
C LEU A 45 -6.00 4.79 -8.28
N LEU A 46 -5.99 5.93 -7.59
CA LEU A 46 -6.77 7.11 -7.97
C LEU A 46 -6.28 7.69 -9.30
N GLY A 47 -4.97 7.80 -9.51
CA GLY A 47 -4.39 8.33 -10.75
C GLY A 47 -4.75 7.46 -11.95
N PHE A 48 -4.56 6.15 -11.86
CA PHE A 48 -4.96 5.22 -12.93
C PHE A 48 -6.48 5.20 -13.14
N GLY A 49 -7.27 5.24 -12.06
CA GLY A 49 -8.73 5.30 -12.14
C GLY A 49 -9.22 6.56 -12.85
N LEU A 50 -8.65 7.72 -12.52
CA LEU A 50 -8.95 8.99 -13.18
C LEU A 50 -8.54 8.97 -14.66
N LEU A 51 -7.35 8.46 -14.98
CA LEU A 51 -6.90 8.35 -16.37
C LEU A 51 -7.82 7.45 -17.19
N MET A 52 -8.20 6.28 -16.66
CA MET A 52 -9.19 5.42 -17.32
C MET A 52 -10.54 6.12 -17.46
N PHE A 53 -10.95 6.91 -16.46
CA PHE A 53 -12.21 7.65 -16.52
C PHE A 53 -12.21 8.77 -17.57
N LEU A 54 -11.05 9.37 -17.86
CA LEU A 54 -10.90 10.44 -18.85
C LEU A 54 -10.66 9.92 -20.28
N LEU A 55 -10.12 8.69 -20.40
CA LEU A 55 -9.76 8.06 -21.68
C LEU A 55 -10.81 7.06 -22.20
N GLN A 56 -11.89 6.84 -21.46
CA GLN A 56 -13.10 6.10 -21.89
C GLN A 56 -14.02 6.99 -22.74
#